data_AF-A0A510VD98-F1
#
_entry.id   AF-A0A510VD98-F1
#
_cell.length_a   1.000
_cell.length_b   1.000
_cell.length_c   1.000
_cell.angle_alpha   90.00
_cell.angle_beta   90.00
_cell.angle_gamma   90.00
#
_symmetry.space_group_name_H-M   'P 1'
#
loop_
_entity.id
_entity.type
_entity.pdbx_description
1 polymer ?
#
loop_
_entity_poly.entity_id
_entity_poly.type
_entity_poly.pdbx_seq_one_letter_code
_entity_poly.pdbx_strand_id
1 'polypeptide(L)'
;MDAHFTERTDGQVDVSLGAAWPLFNDALADSISSLPPRGAPGAGPSTYWIDVAARGVERAVAAGSDRPFTCGNVTLLRVVGDCVEARFDFAGDDEPSELMDVDDFRELLRQWRLRVIQGAARAVHPLPETYRRNGAGPAEEPR
;
A
#
# COMPACT_ATOMS: atom_id res chain seq x y z
N MET A 1 -17.24 -0.34 -6.08
CA MET A 1 -16.61 -1.12 -5.00
C MET A 1 -16.83 -0.45 -3.63
N ASP A 2 -17.09 -1.22 -2.56
CA ASP A 2 -17.30 -0.70 -1.19
C ASP A 2 -16.02 -0.86 -0.34
N ALA A 3 -15.23 0.22 -0.23
CA ALA A 3 -14.03 0.25 0.60
C ALA A 3 -14.33 0.82 2.01
N HIS A 4 -13.89 0.10 3.04
CA HIS A 4 -13.93 0.54 4.43
C HIS A 4 -12.57 1.07 4.86
N PHE A 5 -12.55 2.29 5.38
CA PHE A 5 -11.34 2.94 5.88
C PHE A 5 -11.40 3.06 7.40
N THR A 6 -10.35 2.63 8.08
CA THR A 6 -10.22 2.74 9.53
C THR A 6 -9.11 3.73 9.86
N GLU A 7 -9.50 4.90 10.38
CA GLU A 7 -8.55 5.90 10.89
C GLU A 7 -8.10 5.52 12.30
N ARG A 8 -6.78 5.55 12.53
CA ARG A 8 -6.15 5.25 13.81
C ARG A 8 -5.76 6.52 14.54
N THR A 9 -5.60 6.43 15.86
CA THR A 9 -5.25 7.58 16.72
C THR A 9 -3.85 8.14 16.43
N ASP A 10 -2.99 7.36 15.79
CA ASP A 10 -1.65 7.75 15.31
C ASP A 10 -1.68 8.33 13.87
N GLY A 11 -2.87 8.53 13.30
CA GLY A 11 -3.08 9.08 11.97
C GLY A 11 -2.93 8.06 10.83
N GLN A 12 -2.58 6.81 11.11
CA GLN A 12 -2.61 5.75 10.10
C GLN A 12 -4.04 5.53 9.60
N VAL A 13 -4.16 5.20 8.32
CA VAL A 13 -5.41 4.80 7.70
C VAL A 13 -5.21 3.42 7.11
N ASP A 14 -5.96 2.46 7.63
CA ASP A 14 -6.04 1.10 7.10
C ASP A 14 -7.24 1.00 6.15
N VAL A 15 -7.18 0.09 5.18
CA VAL A 15 -8.26 -0.15 4.21
C VAL A 15 -8.65 -1.62 4.19
N SER A 16 -9.93 -1.89 4.01
CA SER A 16 -10.47 -3.23 3.73
C SER A 16 -11.60 -3.15 2.72
N LEU A 17 -11.66 -4.13 1.83
CA LEU A 17 -12.69 -4.26 0.80
C LEU A 17 -13.80 -5.24 1.20
N GLY A 18 -13.79 -5.70 2.45
CA GLY A 18 -14.73 -6.69 2.97
C GLY A 18 -14.37 -8.13 2.59
N ALA A 19 -15.16 -9.08 3.09
CA ALA A 19 -14.87 -10.51 3.00
C ALA A 19 -14.96 -11.11 1.59
N ALA A 20 -15.49 -10.37 0.62
CA ALA A 20 -15.59 -10.80 -0.77
C ALA A 20 -14.26 -10.63 -1.54
N TRP A 21 -13.28 -9.95 -0.94
CA TRP A 21 -12.01 -9.59 -1.58
C TRP A 21 -10.78 -9.99 -0.73
N PRO A 22 -10.68 -11.25 -0.26
CA PRO A 22 -9.57 -11.68 0.60
C PRO A 22 -8.18 -11.47 -0.01
N LEU A 23 -7.95 -11.79 -1.29
CA LEU A 23 -6.63 -11.62 -1.91
C LEU A 23 -6.25 -10.14 -2.06
N PHE A 24 -7.20 -9.28 -2.40
CA PHE A 24 -6.92 -7.84 -2.36
C PHE A 24 -6.67 -7.33 -0.94
N ASN A 25 -7.42 -7.78 0.06
CA ASN A 25 -7.16 -7.37 1.45
C ASN A 25 -5.74 -7.76 1.88
N ASP A 26 -5.30 -8.99 1.57
CA ASP A 26 -3.95 -9.46 1.84
C ASP A 26 -2.91 -8.65 1.06
N ALA A 27 -3.13 -8.47 -0.26
CA ALA A 27 -2.19 -7.73 -1.10
C ALA A 27 -2.04 -6.26 -0.69
N LEU A 28 -3.14 -5.59 -0.33
CA LEU A 28 -3.11 -4.22 0.18
C LEU A 28 -2.35 -4.17 1.50
N ALA A 29 -2.67 -5.03 2.47
CA ALA A 29 -2.01 -5.07 3.78
C ALA A 29 -0.51 -5.38 3.69
N ASP A 30 -0.11 -6.20 2.72
CA ASP A 30 1.25 -6.68 2.54
C ASP A 30 2.14 -5.68 1.78
N SER A 31 1.56 -4.82 0.93
CA SER A 31 2.33 -4.04 -0.05
C SER A 31 2.01 -2.54 -0.13
N ILE A 32 0.88 -2.08 0.41
CA ILE A 32 0.48 -0.67 0.39
C ILE A 32 0.08 -0.27 1.81
N SER A 33 0.67 0.82 2.33
CA SER A 33 0.34 1.29 3.67
C SER A 33 0.41 2.80 3.77
N SER A 34 -0.18 3.32 4.86
CA SER A 34 0.00 4.71 5.27
C SER A 34 1.24 4.92 6.15
N LEU A 35 2.10 3.90 6.28
CA LEU A 35 3.37 4.03 6.99
C LEU A 35 4.40 4.76 6.12
N PRO A 36 5.27 5.59 6.72
CA PRO A 36 6.42 6.10 6.01
C PRO A 36 7.38 4.96 5.61
N PRO A 37 8.18 5.15 4.55
CA PRO A 37 9.31 4.26 4.28
C PRO A 37 10.21 4.14 5.50
N ARG A 38 10.77 2.95 5.72
CA ARG A 38 11.70 2.74 6.85
C ARG A 38 12.85 3.73 6.76
N GLY A 39 13.12 4.43 7.86
CA GLY A 39 14.19 5.42 7.96
C GLY A 39 13.84 6.82 7.42
N ALA A 40 12.62 7.05 6.94
CA ALA A 40 12.20 8.39 6.50
C ALA A 40 12.15 9.37 7.68
N PRO A 41 12.51 10.66 7.46
CA PRO A 41 12.39 11.68 8.49
C PRO A 41 10.92 12.00 8.77
N GLY A 42 10.54 12.05 10.04
CA GLY A 42 9.18 12.34 10.47
C GLY A 42 8.55 11.20 11.27
N ALA A 43 7.51 11.53 12.02
CA ALA A 43 6.84 10.59 12.92
C ALA A 43 5.34 10.46 12.63
N GLY A 44 4.89 10.87 11.45
CA GLY A 44 3.49 10.87 11.04
C GLY A 44 3.21 9.91 9.88
N PRO A 45 1.93 9.67 9.56
CA PRO A 45 1.52 8.86 8.42
C PRO A 45 2.01 9.48 7.10
N SER A 46 2.13 8.64 6.07
CA SER A 46 2.69 8.99 4.77
C SER A 46 1.87 8.39 3.63
N THR A 47 1.76 9.13 2.53
CA THR A 47 1.13 8.65 1.29
C THR A 47 2.10 7.88 0.39
N TYR A 48 3.37 7.72 0.79
CA TYR A 48 4.42 7.24 -0.11
C TYR A 48 4.08 5.93 -0.83
N TRP A 49 3.68 4.88 -0.11
CA TRP A 49 3.40 3.58 -0.74
C TRP A 49 2.15 3.61 -1.62
N ILE A 50 1.16 4.42 -1.24
CA ILE A 50 -0.03 4.68 -2.05
C ILE A 50 0.36 5.41 -3.36
N ASP A 51 1.24 6.41 -3.26
CA ASP A 51 1.75 7.16 -4.42
C ASP A 51 2.65 6.31 -5.33
N VAL A 52 3.35 5.33 -4.76
CA VAL A 52 4.15 4.34 -5.51
C VAL A 52 3.21 3.41 -6.27
N ALA A 53 2.20 2.85 -5.61
CA ALA A 53 1.22 1.97 -6.25
C ALA A 53 0.43 2.69 -7.35
N ALA A 54 -0.03 3.93 -7.10
CA ALA A 54 -0.74 4.74 -8.08
C ALA A 54 0.11 4.96 -9.34
N ARG A 55 1.38 5.37 -9.18
CA ARG A 55 2.31 5.50 -10.31
C ARG A 55 2.61 4.15 -10.96
N GLY A 56 2.61 3.07 -10.19
CA GLY A 56 2.79 1.70 -10.67
C GLY A 56 1.70 1.30 -11.66
N VAL A 57 0.43 1.48 -11.27
CA VAL A 57 -0.73 1.18 -12.12
C VAL A 57 -0.69 2.00 -13.40
N GLU A 58 -0.47 3.32 -13.32
CA GLU A 58 -0.41 4.17 -14.53
C GLU A 58 0.67 3.72 -15.51
N ARG A 59 1.85 3.34 -15.02
CA ARG A 59 2.92 2.83 -15.87
C ARG A 59 2.56 1.48 -16.48
N ALA A 60 1.96 0.57 -15.72
CA ALA A 60 1.58 -0.75 -16.20
C ALA A 60 0.51 -0.66 -17.30
N VAL A 61 -0.52 0.16 -17.09
CA VAL A 61 -1.57 0.46 -18.08
C VAL A 61 -0.96 1.08 -19.34
N ALA A 62 -0.15 2.13 -19.20
CA ALA A 62 0.44 2.82 -20.36
C ALA A 62 1.39 1.92 -21.17
N ALA A 63 2.08 0.99 -20.52
CA ALA A 63 2.99 0.06 -21.18
C ALA A 63 2.31 -1.22 -21.70
N GLY A 64 1.05 -1.48 -21.33
CA GLY A 64 0.41 -2.77 -21.55
C GLY A 64 1.17 -3.92 -20.89
N SER A 65 1.82 -3.65 -19.75
CA SER A 65 2.71 -4.59 -19.06
C SER A 65 1.95 -5.38 -18.00
N ASP A 66 2.06 -6.70 -18.07
CA ASP A 66 1.55 -7.64 -17.07
C ASP A 66 2.53 -7.91 -15.91
N ARG A 67 3.70 -7.26 -15.92
CA ARG A 67 4.63 -7.34 -14.79
C ARG A 67 4.02 -6.71 -13.54
N PRO A 68 4.27 -7.29 -12.34
CA PRO A 68 3.83 -6.69 -11.10
C PRO A 68 4.32 -5.26 -10.94
N PHE A 69 3.41 -4.35 -10.59
CA PHE A 69 3.74 -2.96 -10.29
C PHE A 69 3.99 -2.72 -8.80
N THR A 70 3.49 -3.65 -7.96
CA THR A 70 3.65 -3.68 -6.52
C THR A 70 3.75 -5.14 -6.06
N CYS A 71 4.67 -5.44 -5.14
CA CYS A 71 4.81 -6.73 -4.49
C CYS A 71 4.94 -6.54 -2.98
N GLY A 72 4.31 -7.42 -2.21
CA GLY A 72 4.50 -7.55 -0.77
C GLY A 72 5.48 -8.67 -0.43
N ASN A 73 5.33 -9.27 0.75
CA ASN A 73 6.10 -10.45 1.17
C ASN A 73 5.67 -11.74 0.46
N VAL A 74 4.38 -11.93 0.20
CA VAL A 74 3.84 -13.16 -0.40
C VAL A 74 2.76 -12.89 -1.45
N THR A 75 2.42 -11.63 -1.67
CA THR A 75 1.39 -11.20 -2.62
C THR A 75 1.95 -10.26 -3.67
N LEU A 76 1.26 -10.15 -4.81
CA LEU A 76 1.57 -9.19 -5.84
C LEU A 76 0.31 -8.56 -6.43
N LEU A 77 0.50 -7.38 -7.02
CA LEU A 77 -0.49 -6.67 -7.82
C LEU A 77 0.08 -6.40 -9.21
N ARG A 78 -0.70 -6.77 -10.24
CA ARG A 78 -0.36 -6.51 -11.65
C ARG A 78 -1.59 -6.07 -12.43
N VAL A 79 -1.39 -5.52 -13.63
CA VAL A 79 -2.48 -5.21 -14.55
C VAL A 79 -2.64 -6.36 -15.54
N VAL A 80 -3.88 -6.81 -15.75
CA VAL A 80 -4.26 -7.85 -16.72
C VAL A 80 -5.48 -7.35 -17.48
N GLY A 81 -5.28 -6.93 -18.73
CA GLY A 81 -6.31 -6.24 -19.50
C GLY A 81 -6.70 -4.92 -18.82
N ASP A 82 -8.00 -4.73 -18.58
CA ASP A 82 -8.56 -3.55 -17.90
C ASP A 82 -8.75 -3.76 -16.39
N CYS A 83 -8.17 -4.83 -15.84
CA CYS A 83 -8.26 -5.19 -14.43
C CYS A 83 -6.90 -5.12 -13.73
N VAL A 84 -6.91 -4.80 -12.45
CA VAL A 84 -5.85 -5.13 -11.49
C VAL A 84 -6.11 -6.54 -10.96
N GLU A 85 -5.08 -7.37 -10.96
CA GLU A 85 -5.10 -8.70 -10.37
C GLU A 85 -4.36 -8.72 -9.03
N ALA A 86 -4.98 -9.30 -8.01
CA ALA A 86 -4.33 -9.69 -6.76
C ALA A 86 -4.16 -11.21 -6.70
N ARG A 87 -2.95 -11.67 -6.37
CA ARG A 87 -2.62 -13.10 -6.20
C ARG A 87 -1.39 -13.29 -5.32
N PHE A 88 -1.16 -14.52 -4.88
CA PHE A 88 0.11 -14.90 -4.25
C PHE A 88 1.24 -14.95 -5.28
N ASP A 89 2.45 -14.63 -4.85
CA ASP A 89 3.65 -14.61 -5.72
C ASP A 89 4.16 -16.00 -6.10
N PHE A 90 3.83 -17.01 -5.29
CA PHE A 90 4.12 -18.43 -5.51
C PHE A 90 3.00 -19.18 -6.24
N ALA A 91 1.83 -18.57 -6.42
CA ALA A 91 0.70 -19.20 -7.08
C ALA A 91 1.03 -19.47 -8.56
N GLY A 92 0.60 -20.62 -9.10
CA GLY A 92 0.60 -20.91 -10.54
C GLY A 92 -0.47 -20.12 -11.30
N ASP A 93 -0.46 -20.19 -12.64
CA ASP A 93 -1.43 -19.46 -13.46
C ASP A 93 -2.87 -19.99 -13.39
N ASP A 94 -3.04 -21.25 -12.99
CA ASP A 94 -4.35 -21.88 -12.79
C ASP A 94 -4.90 -21.69 -11.36
N GLU A 95 -4.16 -20.98 -10.50
CA GLU A 95 -4.56 -20.75 -9.11
C GLU A 95 -5.49 -19.54 -8.96
N PRO A 96 -6.27 -19.48 -7.87
CA PRO A 96 -7.23 -18.40 -7.66
C PRO A 96 -6.57 -17.02 -7.63
N SER A 97 -7.13 -16.10 -8.39
CA SER A 97 -6.81 -14.67 -8.32
C SER A 97 -8.09 -13.84 -8.22
N GLU A 98 -7.95 -12.61 -7.72
CA GLU A 98 -9.04 -11.64 -7.71
C GLU A 98 -8.77 -10.55 -8.74
N LEU A 99 -9.83 -10.16 -9.47
CA LEU A 99 -9.77 -9.12 -10.49
C LEU A 99 -10.66 -7.95 -10.09
N MET A 100 -10.10 -6.75 -10.13
CA MET A 100 -10.80 -5.50 -9.89
C MET A 100 -10.59 -4.58 -11.10
N ASP A 101 -11.62 -3.84 -11.49
CA ASP A 101 -11.48 -2.83 -12.53
C ASP A 101 -10.39 -1.80 -12.18
N VAL A 102 -9.56 -1.42 -13.16
CA VAL A 102 -8.46 -0.47 -12.96
C VAL A 102 -8.96 0.88 -12.44
N ASP A 103 -10.12 1.36 -12.89
CA ASP A 103 -10.68 2.64 -12.45
C ASP A 103 -11.21 2.55 -11.01
N ASP A 104 -11.79 1.42 -10.61
CA ASP A 104 -12.14 1.17 -9.20
C ASP A 104 -10.89 1.14 -8.30
N PHE A 105 -9.80 0.52 -8.78
CA PHE A 105 -8.54 0.49 -8.03
C PHE A 105 -7.87 1.88 -7.94
N ARG A 106 -7.93 2.68 -9.02
CA ARG A 106 -7.47 4.09 -9.00
C ARG A 106 -8.27 4.92 -8.00
N GLU A 107 -9.58 4.75 -8.00
CA GLU A 107 -10.46 5.46 -7.07
C GLU A 107 -10.17 5.05 -5.62
N LEU A 108 -9.96 3.75 -5.35
CA LEU A 108 -9.51 3.26 -4.04
C LEU A 108 -8.24 3.99 -3.57
N LEU A 109 -7.18 4.00 -4.39
CA LEU A 109 -5.92 4.64 -4.02
C LEU A 109 -6.07 6.15 -3.80
N ARG A 110 -6.88 6.82 -4.62
CA ARG A 110 -7.17 8.25 -4.49
C ARG A 110 -7.89 8.56 -3.17
N GLN A 111 -8.90 7.76 -2.83
CA GLN A 111 -9.69 7.88 -1.61
C GLN A 111 -8.86 7.57 -0.37
N TRP A 112 -7.97 6.57 -0.44
CA TRP A 112 -7.04 6.24 0.62
C TRP A 112 -6.05 7.37 0.86
N ARG A 113 -5.41 7.86 -0.21
CA ARG A 113 -4.47 8.98 -0.16
C ARG A 113 -5.06 10.22 0.49
N LEU A 114 -6.30 10.58 0.12
CA LEU A 114 -6.99 11.75 0.67
C LEU A 114 -7.19 11.60 2.19
N ARG A 115 -7.62 10.42 2.64
CA ARG A 115 -7.83 10.14 4.06
C ARG A 115 -6.52 10.18 4.85
N VAL A 116 -5.43 9.64 4.30
CA VAL A 116 -4.10 9.73 4.95
C VAL A 116 -3.68 11.18 5.16
N ILE A 117 -3.89 12.05 4.16
CA ILE A 117 -3.58 13.48 4.28
C ILE A 117 -4.45 14.15 5.36
N GLN A 118 -5.74 13.84 5.39
CA GLN A 118 -6.67 14.38 6.39
C GLN A 118 -6.35 13.87 7.80
N GLY A 119 -5.99 12.59 7.94
CA GLY A 119 -5.56 11.95 9.18
C GLY A 119 -4.24 12.53 9.70
N ALA A 120 -3.27 12.76 8.81
CA ALA A 120 -2.00 13.40 9.16
C ALA A 120 -2.17 14.77 9.81
N ALA A 121 -3.11 15.58 9.30
CA ALA A 121 -3.42 16.90 9.86
C ALA A 121 -4.09 16.84 11.25
N ARG A 122 -4.67 15.69 11.61
CA ARG A 122 -5.39 15.46 12.88
C ARG A 122 -4.60 14.61 13.87
N ALA A 123 -3.45 14.07 13.46
CA ALA A 123 -2.66 13.16 14.28
C ALA A 123 -2.17 13.86 15.55
N VAL A 124 -2.65 13.37 16.69
CA VAL A 124 -2.29 13.86 18.03
C VAL A 124 -1.11 13.09 18.63
N HIS A 125 -0.82 11.90 18.09
CA HIS A 125 0.25 11.03 18.55
C HIS A 125 1.21 10.69 17.41
N PRO A 126 2.53 10.68 17.68
CA PRO A 126 3.49 10.24 16.69
C PRO A 126 3.46 8.70 16.56
N LEU A 127 3.72 8.18 15.36
CA LEU A 127 3.75 6.74 15.05
C LEU A 127 4.66 5.96 15.99
N PRO A 128 4.35 4.71 16.38
CA PRO A 128 5.20 3.93 17.30
C PRO A 128 6.67 3.86 16.86
N GLU A 129 7.61 3.88 17.82
CA GLU A 129 9.06 3.87 17.54
C GLU A 129 9.54 2.64 16.74
N THR A 130 8.82 1.53 16.85
CA THR A 130 9.05 0.29 16.09
C THR A 130 9.01 0.52 14.57
N TYR A 131 8.30 1.55 14.11
CA TYR A 131 8.24 1.95 12.69
C TYR A 131 9.25 3.05 12.33
N ARG A 132 9.89 3.69 13.33
CA ARG A 132 10.88 4.77 13.12
C ARG A 132 12.32 4.28 13.01
N ARG A 133 12.66 3.08 13.50
CA ARG A 133 14.06 2.62 13.60
C ARG A 133 14.59 1.92 12.35
N ASN A 134 15.39 2.68 11.59
CA ASN A 134 16.81 2.44 11.34
C ASN A 134 17.47 3.80 11.06
N GLY A 135 17.46 4.70 12.05
CA GLY A 135 18.48 5.74 12.09
C GLY A 135 19.80 5.05 12.39
N ALA A 136 20.86 5.37 11.64
CA ALA A 136 22.21 4.90 11.92
C ALA A 136 22.44 4.91 13.44
N GLY A 137 22.85 3.77 14.00
CA GLY A 137 23.43 3.77 15.34
C GLY A 137 24.54 4.84 15.39
N PRO A 138 24.84 5.41 16.57
CA PRO A 138 25.90 6.40 16.68
C PRO A 138 27.15 5.84 15.99
N ALA A 139 27.71 6.61 15.06
CA ALA A 139 28.98 6.26 14.44
C ALA A 139 29.98 6.01 15.57
N GLU A 140 30.46 4.77 15.69
CA GLU A 140 31.56 4.46 16.59
C GLU A 140 32.74 5.35 16.18
N GLU A 141 33.13 6.27 17.06
CA GLU A 141 34.37 7.03 16.89
C GLU A 141 35.54 6.04 16.83
N PRO A 142 36.41 6.12 15.81
CA PRO A 142 37.58 5.27 15.76
C PRO A 142 38.52 5.65 16.91
N ARG A 143 38.87 4.64 17.73
CA ARG A 143 39.94 4.72 18.73
C ARG A 143 41.31 4.61 18.09
#